data_AF-A0A7C1GGJ4-F1
#
_entry.id   AF-A0A7C1GGJ4-F1
#
_cell.length_a   1.000
_cell.length_b   1.000
_cell.length_c   1.000
_cell.angle_alpha   90.00
_cell.angle_beta   90.00
_cell.angle_gamma   90.00
#
_symmetry.space_group_name_H-M   'P 1'
#
loop_
_entity.id
_entity.type
_entity.pdbx_description
1 polymer ?
#
loop_
_entity_poly.entity_id
_entity_poly.type
_entity_poly.pdbx_seq_one_letter_code
_entity_poly.pdbx_strand_id
1 'polypeptide(L)'
;MPHISFTTNLLDFIARAPTAFHAVSSVSDILADRGFVEIQEPSPWKPLPPGAYFIRRNDSSLIALTLTDEKPALTGLRMAGAHTDSPGLKLKPIPGRINHSYLQFGVEVYGGALLAPWFDRDLSLAGRVTWQDQDGAIGSSLIDFRRPIGVIPSLAIHLDREVNKNRSINKQTDLVPIVMLMEEDRLPDLNVILLEQLARQYPA
;
A
#
# COMPACT_ATOMS: atom_id res chain seq x y z
N MET A 1 7.26 27.83 -14.11
CA MET A 1 7.87 26.86 -15.05
C MET A 1 7.06 25.56 -15.00
N PRO A 2 6.49 25.07 -16.12
CA PRO A 2 5.59 23.91 -16.15
C PRO A 2 6.18 22.63 -15.52
N HIS A 3 7.50 22.43 -15.68
CA HIS A 3 8.21 21.27 -15.15
C HIS A 3 8.22 21.18 -13.62
N ILE A 4 8.27 22.32 -12.91
CA ILE A 4 8.27 22.34 -11.44
C ILE A 4 6.91 21.86 -10.91
N SER A 5 5.82 22.24 -11.60
CA SER A 5 4.47 21.79 -11.23
C SER A 5 4.29 20.28 -11.44
N PHE A 6 4.78 19.73 -12.56
CA PHE A 6 4.72 18.28 -12.79
C PHE A 6 5.48 17.47 -11.73
N THR A 7 6.73 17.83 -11.45
CA THR A 7 7.54 17.10 -10.45
C THR A 7 6.92 17.18 -9.06
N THR A 8 6.42 18.35 -8.66
CA THR A 8 5.74 18.50 -7.36
C THR A 8 4.51 17.60 -7.27
N ASN A 9 3.66 17.61 -8.31
CA ASN A 9 2.47 16.75 -8.36
C ASN A 9 2.83 15.25 -8.32
N LEU A 10 3.93 14.84 -8.95
CA LEU A 10 4.42 13.46 -8.90
C LEU A 10 4.87 13.08 -7.49
N LEU A 11 5.63 13.94 -6.80
CA LEU A 11 6.07 13.70 -5.43
C LEU A 11 4.87 13.61 -4.48
N ASP A 12 3.89 14.49 -4.63
CA ASP A 12 2.65 14.47 -3.84
C ASP A 12 1.81 13.22 -4.12
N PHE A 13 1.82 12.72 -5.36
CA PHE A 13 1.16 11.46 -5.71
C PHE A 13 1.86 10.27 -5.02
N ILE A 14 3.19 10.18 -5.11
CA ILE A 14 3.97 9.11 -4.48
C ILE A 14 3.78 9.13 -2.95
N ALA A 15 3.81 10.31 -2.33
CA ALA A 15 3.61 10.45 -0.88
C ALA A 15 2.23 10.01 -0.41
N ARG A 16 1.20 10.15 -1.26
CA ARG A 16 -0.18 9.70 -0.97
C ARG A 16 -0.44 8.24 -1.35
N ALA A 17 0.48 7.59 -2.07
CA ALA A 17 0.31 6.26 -2.62
C ALA A 17 1.29 5.22 -2.03
N PRO A 18 1.36 5.03 -0.70
CA PRO A 18 2.31 4.09 -0.09
C PRO A 18 2.02 2.61 -0.42
N THR A 19 0.82 2.30 -0.93
CA THR A 19 0.45 0.95 -1.40
C THR A 19 -0.35 1.05 -2.70
N ALA A 20 -0.47 -0.07 -3.43
CA ALA A 20 -1.28 -0.15 -4.64
C ALA A 20 -2.75 0.29 -4.41
N PHE A 21 -3.28 0.04 -3.22
CA PHE A 21 -4.64 0.48 -2.86
C PHE A 21 -4.75 2.01 -2.75
N HIS A 22 -3.75 2.64 -2.14
CA HIS A 22 -3.68 4.11 -2.06
C HIS A 22 -3.39 4.76 -3.41
N ALA A 23 -2.61 4.09 -4.27
CA ALA A 23 -2.38 4.52 -5.64
C ALA A 23 -3.71 4.57 -6.41
N VAL A 24 -4.50 3.50 -6.36
CA VAL A 24 -5.83 3.48 -7.00
C VAL A 24 -6.78 4.49 -6.39
N SER A 25 -6.81 4.64 -5.05
CA SER A 25 -7.62 5.69 -4.40
C SER A 25 -7.24 7.07 -4.94
N SER A 26 -5.95 7.40 -4.94
CA SER A 26 -5.45 8.69 -5.42
C SER A 26 -5.77 8.94 -6.90
N VAL A 27 -5.63 7.91 -7.75
CA VAL A 27 -6.01 8.02 -9.18
C VAL A 27 -7.52 8.20 -9.32
N SER A 28 -8.33 7.54 -8.51
CA SER A 28 -9.78 7.66 -8.53
C SER A 28 -10.23 9.07 -8.16
N ASP A 29 -9.64 9.65 -7.11
CA ASP A 29 -9.91 11.03 -6.69
C ASP A 29 -9.54 12.01 -7.81
N ILE A 30 -8.36 11.86 -8.42
CA ILE A 30 -7.90 12.69 -9.54
C ILE A 30 -8.83 12.59 -10.76
N LEU A 31 -9.38 11.41 -11.04
CA LEU A 31 -10.31 11.18 -12.15
C LEU A 31 -11.68 11.79 -11.84
N ALA A 32 -12.19 11.60 -10.63
CA ALA A 32 -13.46 12.17 -10.18
C ALA A 32 -13.42 13.71 -10.20
N ASP A 33 -12.33 14.32 -9.73
CA ASP A 33 -12.09 15.77 -9.79
C ASP A 33 -12.08 16.31 -11.23
N ARG A 34 -11.81 15.46 -12.21
CA ARG A 34 -11.84 15.78 -13.65
C ARG A 34 -13.15 15.38 -14.34
N GLY A 35 -14.17 15.00 -13.57
CA GLY A 35 -15.50 14.68 -14.08
C GLY A 35 -15.64 13.27 -14.66
N PHE A 36 -14.71 12.36 -14.37
CA PHE A 36 -14.94 10.95 -14.70
C PHE A 36 -15.95 10.34 -13.73
N VAL A 37 -16.81 9.46 -14.25
CA VAL A 37 -17.83 8.75 -13.47
C VAL A 37 -17.34 7.34 -13.13
N GLU A 38 -17.38 6.97 -11.84
CA GLU A 38 -17.09 5.60 -11.42
C GLU A 38 -18.22 4.65 -11.82
N ILE A 39 -17.86 3.52 -12.41
CA ILE A 39 -18.77 2.41 -12.70
C ILE A 39 -18.50 1.29 -11.70
N GLN A 40 -19.55 0.90 -10.98
CA GLN A 40 -19.52 -0.24 -10.07
C GLN A 40 -19.58 -1.54 -10.88
N GLU A 41 -18.47 -2.29 -10.90
CA GLU A 41 -18.33 -3.53 -11.68
C GLU A 41 -19.49 -4.54 -11.51
N PRO A 42 -20.05 -4.76 -10.30
CA PRO A 42 -21.14 -5.73 -10.11
C PRO A 42 -22.50 -5.28 -10.65
N SER A 43 -22.67 -3.99 -10.97
CA SER A 43 -23.96 -3.45 -11.43
C SER A 43 -24.23 -3.90 -12.87
N PRO A 44 -25.49 -4.12 -13.27
CA PRO A 44 -25.82 -4.41 -14.67
C PRO A 44 -25.35 -3.28 -15.59
N TRP A 45 -24.60 -3.64 -16.64
CA TRP A 45 -24.07 -2.66 -17.58
C TRP A 45 -25.16 -2.29 -18.60
N LYS A 46 -25.52 -1.00 -18.63
CA LYS A 46 -26.22 -0.41 -19.78
C LYS A 46 -25.18 0.13 -20.76
N PRO A 47 -25.49 0.24 -22.06
CA PRO A 47 -24.61 0.94 -22.99
C PRO A 47 -24.25 2.32 -22.44
N LEU A 48 -22.96 2.56 -22.28
CA LEU A 48 -22.46 3.83 -21.76
C LEU A 48 -22.54 4.86 -22.88
N PRO A 49 -23.14 6.04 -22.65
CA PRO A 49 -23.07 7.14 -23.61
C PRO A 49 -21.62 7.67 -23.71
N PRO A 50 -21.30 8.47 -24.73
CA PRO A 50 -20.04 9.21 -24.79
C PRO A 50 -19.77 9.94 -23.48
N GLY A 51 -18.53 9.88 -23.00
CA GLY A 51 -18.18 10.38 -21.67
C GLY A 51 -16.90 9.79 -21.13
N ALA A 52 -16.57 10.14 -19.89
CA ALA A 52 -15.36 9.73 -19.20
C ALA A 52 -15.71 8.86 -17.99
N TYR A 53 -15.12 7.67 -17.90
CA TYR A 53 -15.48 6.67 -16.90
C TYR A 53 -14.25 5.98 -16.32
N PHE A 54 -14.37 5.46 -15.11
CA PHE A 54 -13.39 4.54 -14.56
C PHE A 54 -14.02 3.40 -13.78
N ILE A 55 -13.32 2.28 -13.71
CA ILE A 55 -13.71 1.08 -12.99
C ILE A 55 -12.53 0.66 -12.13
N ARG A 56 -12.82 0.26 -10.88
CA ARG A 56 -11.85 -0.35 -9.98
C ARG A 56 -12.13 -1.84 -9.83
N ARG A 57 -11.06 -2.62 -9.67
CA ARG A 57 -11.15 -4.03 -9.27
C ARG A 57 -10.19 -4.30 -8.12
N ASN A 58 -10.72 -4.93 -7.06
CA ASN A 58 -10.00 -5.20 -5.81
C ASN A 58 -9.45 -3.92 -5.13
N ASP A 59 -9.88 -2.73 -5.55
CA ASP A 59 -9.30 -1.44 -5.15
C ASP A 59 -7.79 -1.31 -5.38
N SER A 60 -7.17 -2.22 -6.14
CA SER A 60 -5.72 -2.23 -6.42
C SER A 60 -5.41 -2.10 -7.90
N SER A 61 -6.42 -2.26 -8.76
CA SER A 61 -6.33 -2.02 -10.21
C SER A 61 -7.44 -1.08 -10.66
N LEU A 62 -7.14 -0.25 -11.65
CA LEU A 62 -8.08 0.71 -12.21
C LEU A 62 -7.95 0.76 -13.74
N ILE A 63 -9.09 0.85 -14.42
CA ILE A 63 -9.17 1.17 -15.85
C ILE A 63 -9.93 2.48 -15.97
N ALA A 64 -9.35 3.47 -16.65
CA ALA A 64 -10.01 4.70 -17.04
C ALA A 64 -10.19 4.71 -18.57
N LEU A 65 -11.34 5.20 -19.03
CA LEU A 65 -11.67 5.25 -20.44
C LEU A 65 -12.48 6.50 -20.79
N THR A 66 -12.30 6.98 -22.01
CA THR A 66 -13.12 8.02 -22.63
C THR A 66 -13.80 7.46 -23.86
N LEU A 67 -15.13 7.52 -23.89
CA LEU A 67 -15.97 7.07 -24.99
C LEU A 67 -16.39 8.26 -25.84
N THR A 68 -16.38 8.08 -27.16
CA THR A 68 -16.91 9.02 -28.14
C THR A 68 -18.18 8.43 -28.79
N ASP A 69 -18.86 9.20 -29.63
CA ASP A 69 -20.00 8.72 -30.43
C ASP A 69 -19.59 7.67 -31.49
N GLU A 70 -18.31 7.61 -31.84
CA GLU A 70 -17.80 6.68 -32.83
C GLU A 70 -17.52 5.31 -32.20
N LYS A 71 -17.94 4.25 -32.90
CA LYS A 71 -17.76 2.88 -32.40
C LYS A 71 -16.27 2.54 -32.37
N PRO A 72 -15.74 1.96 -31.27
CA PRO A 72 -14.34 1.50 -31.21
C PRO A 72 -13.94 0.52 -32.33
N ALA A 73 -14.90 -0.24 -32.88
CA ALA A 73 -14.69 -1.12 -34.02
C ALA A 73 -14.28 -0.36 -35.31
N LEU A 74 -14.55 0.94 -35.40
CA LEU A 74 -14.22 1.81 -36.53
C LEU A 74 -12.95 2.64 -36.27
N THR A 75 -12.75 3.09 -35.02
CA THR A 75 -11.65 4.01 -34.66
C THR A 75 -10.44 3.32 -34.05
N GLY A 76 -10.61 2.07 -33.60
CA GLY A 76 -9.67 1.38 -32.74
C GLY A 76 -9.63 1.96 -31.32
N LEU A 77 -8.71 1.44 -30.50
CA LEU A 77 -8.45 1.89 -29.14
C LEU A 77 -7.08 2.57 -29.04
N ARG A 78 -6.98 3.62 -28.23
CA ARG A 78 -5.72 4.23 -27.79
C ARG A 78 -5.52 3.84 -26.33
N MET A 79 -4.50 3.04 -26.06
CA MET A 79 -4.29 2.44 -24.75
C MET A 79 -2.89 2.73 -24.24
N ALA A 80 -2.80 3.08 -22.96
CA ALA A 80 -1.57 3.11 -22.20
C ALA A 80 -1.73 2.18 -21.00
N GLY A 81 -0.68 1.41 -20.71
CA GLY A 81 -0.64 0.47 -19.59
C GLY A 81 0.46 0.84 -18.62
N ALA A 82 0.15 0.76 -17.33
CA ALA A 82 1.10 0.86 -16.21
C ALA A 82 0.65 -0.13 -15.11
N HIS A 83 1.39 -0.18 -14.00
CA HIS A 83 1.03 -0.99 -12.84
C HIS A 83 1.07 -0.14 -11.56
N THR A 84 0.29 -0.53 -10.56
CA THR A 84 0.07 0.24 -9.31
C THR A 84 0.93 -0.25 -8.15
N ASP A 85 1.56 -1.41 -8.29
CA ASP A 85 2.35 -2.03 -7.26
C ASP A 85 3.84 -1.73 -7.40
N SER A 86 4.58 -1.96 -6.33
CA SER A 86 6.04 -1.87 -6.30
C SER A 86 6.58 -2.94 -5.36
N PRO A 87 7.80 -3.47 -5.60
CA PRO A 87 8.42 -4.39 -4.67
C PRO A 87 8.52 -3.80 -3.26
N GLY A 88 8.25 -4.62 -2.23
CA GLY A 88 8.35 -4.17 -0.85
C GLY A 88 8.10 -5.25 0.18
N LEU A 89 7.87 -4.85 1.42
CA LEU A 89 7.63 -5.76 2.55
C LEU A 89 6.15 -5.72 2.95
N LYS A 90 5.51 -6.89 2.97
CA LYS A 90 4.10 -7.03 3.38
C LYS A 90 4.02 -7.70 4.75
N LEU A 91 3.14 -7.20 5.62
CA LEU A 91 2.92 -7.81 6.93
C LEU A 91 2.34 -9.22 6.75
N LYS A 92 2.85 -10.21 7.50
CA LYS A 92 2.27 -11.56 7.52
C LYS A 92 0.89 -11.55 8.22
N PRO A 93 0.01 -12.52 7.93
CA PRO A 93 -1.29 -12.62 8.61
C PRO A 93 -1.18 -12.78 10.13
N ILE A 94 -0.17 -13.50 10.60
CA ILE A 94 0.16 -13.65 12.03
C ILE A 94 1.61 -13.17 12.21
N PRO A 95 1.83 -11.84 12.35
CA PRO A 95 3.17 -11.28 12.25
C PRO A 95 3.88 -11.17 13.61
N GLY A 96 3.13 -11.07 14.70
CA GLY A 96 3.66 -10.76 16.03
C GLY A 96 4.56 -11.87 16.57
N ARG A 97 5.78 -11.50 16.96
CA ARG A 97 6.66 -12.33 17.80
C ARG A 97 7.42 -11.46 18.77
N ILE A 98 7.74 -11.99 19.95
CA ILE A 98 8.64 -11.35 20.90
C ILE A 98 9.98 -12.08 20.84
N ASN A 99 11.06 -11.32 20.70
CA ASN A 99 12.42 -11.87 20.73
C ASN A 99 13.35 -10.90 21.46
N HIS A 100 14.05 -11.37 22.48
CA HIS A 100 14.92 -10.56 23.34
C HIS A 100 14.24 -9.26 23.83
N SER A 101 13.01 -9.38 24.34
CA SER A 101 12.17 -8.26 24.78
C SER A 101 11.77 -7.26 23.70
N TYR A 102 11.96 -7.56 22.41
CA TYR A 102 11.47 -6.72 21.31
C TYR A 102 10.24 -7.32 20.66
N LEU A 103 9.18 -6.52 20.50
CA LEU A 103 8.11 -6.82 19.58
C LEU A 103 8.62 -6.68 18.15
N GLN A 104 8.47 -7.77 17.40
CA GLN A 104 8.85 -7.84 16.01
C GLN A 104 7.65 -8.25 15.15
N PHE A 105 7.60 -7.73 13.94
CA PHE A 105 6.58 -8.10 12.97
C PHE A 105 7.18 -8.86 11.80
N GLY A 106 6.77 -10.12 11.63
CA GLY A 106 7.11 -10.92 10.47
C GLY A 106 6.54 -10.32 9.19
N VAL A 107 7.38 -10.24 8.16
CA VAL A 107 7.01 -9.73 6.84
C VAL A 107 7.31 -10.74 5.74
N GLU A 108 6.68 -10.56 4.59
CA GLU A 108 6.93 -11.25 3.33
C GLU A 108 7.50 -10.28 2.30
N VAL A 109 8.50 -10.74 1.56
CA VAL A 109 9.03 -9.98 0.43
C VAL A 109 8.08 -10.11 -0.75
N TYR A 110 7.51 -8.99 -1.16
CA TYR A 110 6.70 -8.88 -2.37
C TYR A 110 7.57 -8.38 -3.53
N GLY A 111 7.57 -9.11 -4.65
CA GLY A 111 8.34 -8.77 -5.84
C GLY A 111 9.85 -8.94 -5.70
N GLY A 112 10.59 -8.44 -6.69
CA GLY A 112 12.06 -8.49 -6.76
C GLY A 112 12.75 -7.36 -6.00
N ALA A 113 12.41 -7.18 -4.72
CA ALA A 113 12.93 -6.07 -3.93
C ALA A 113 14.46 -6.18 -3.72
N LEU A 114 15.17 -5.05 -3.88
CA LEU A 114 16.51 -4.92 -3.31
C LEU A 114 16.36 -4.88 -1.79
N LEU A 115 16.93 -5.86 -1.09
CA LEU A 115 16.67 -6.06 0.34
C LEU A 115 17.48 -5.12 1.22
N ALA A 116 18.75 -4.87 0.87
CA ALA A 116 19.65 -4.05 1.69
C ALA A 116 19.13 -2.63 1.96
N PRO A 117 18.50 -1.92 0.99
CA PRO A 117 17.97 -0.57 1.23
C PRO A 117 16.82 -0.47 2.25
N TRP A 118 16.19 -1.58 2.64
CA TRP A 118 15.14 -1.62 3.66
C TRP A 118 15.68 -1.57 5.09
N PHE A 119 16.97 -1.85 5.28
CA PHE A 119 17.62 -1.73 6.57
C PHE A 119 17.83 -0.26 6.95
N ASP A 120 17.80 0.01 8.24
CA ASP A 120 18.08 1.34 8.83
C ASP A 120 17.20 2.46 8.26
N ARG A 121 15.94 2.12 7.97
CA ARG A 121 14.90 3.06 7.53
C ARG A 121 13.82 3.20 8.59
N ASP A 122 13.30 4.41 8.69
CA ASP A 122 12.09 4.74 9.43
C ASP A 122 10.87 4.20 8.68
N LEU A 123 10.46 2.97 9.00
CA LEU A 123 9.36 2.28 8.33
C LEU A 123 8.02 2.59 9.01
N SER A 124 7.01 2.84 8.18
CA SER A 124 5.60 2.93 8.58
C SER A 124 4.83 1.72 8.04
N LEU A 125 3.53 1.64 8.34
CA LEU A 125 2.61 0.63 7.83
C LEU A 125 1.42 1.31 7.15
N ALA A 126 1.09 0.85 5.96
CA ALA A 126 -0.10 1.26 5.23
C ALA A 126 -0.69 0.05 4.50
N GLY A 127 -1.99 0.09 4.20
CA GLY A 127 -2.67 -1.03 3.56
C GLY A 127 -4.18 -0.90 3.55
N ARG A 128 -4.85 -2.04 3.33
CA ARG A 128 -6.29 -2.18 3.46
C ARG A 128 -6.58 -3.10 4.63
N VAL A 129 -7.50 -2.70 5.50
CA VAL A 129 -8.06 -3.55 6.54
C VAL A 129 -9.47 -3.92 6.13
N THR A 130 -9.79 -5.21 6.15
CA THR A 130 -11.16 -5.72 6.01
C THR A 130 -11.72 -5.91 7.40
N TRP A 131 -12.92 -5.39 7.64
CA TRP A 131 -13.54 -5.35 8.96
C TRP A 131 -15.00 -5.82 8.87
N GLN A 132 -15.57 -6.12 10.03
CA GLN A 132 -16.99 -6.40 10.21
C GLN A 132 -17.56 -5.41 11.23
N ASP A 133 -18.69 -4.77 10.92
CA ASP A 133 -19.36 -3.89 11.88
C ASP A 133 -20.21 -4.67 12.90
N GLN A 134 -20.87 -3.94 13.80
CA GLN A 134 -21.70 -4.51 14.87
C GLN A 134 -22.96 -5.22 14.32
N ASP A 135 -23.43 -4.81 13.13
CA ASP A 135 -24.58 -5.41 12.44
C ASP A 135 -24.17 -6.61 11.57
N GLY A 136 -22.87 -6.92 11.52
CA GLY A 136 -22.30 -8.05 10.78
C GLY A 136 -21.96 -7.75 9.32
N ALA A 137 -22.10 -6.50 8.85
CA ALA A 137 -21.72 -6.11 7.50
C ALA A 137 -20.20 -6.07 7.34
N ILE A 138 -19.71 -6.58 6.22
CA ILE A 138 -18.29 -6.61 5.90
C ILE A 138 -17.93 -5.38 5.07
N GLY A 139 -16.92 -4.65 5.53
CA GLY A 139 -16.38 -3.48 4.85
C GLY A 139 -14.88 -3.56 4.69
N SER A 140 -14.30 -2.55 4.04
CA SER A 140 -12.85 -2.38 3.97
C SER A 140 -12.49 -0.91 3.95
N SER A 141 -11.39 -0.58 4.60
CA SER A 141 -10.89 0.79 4.71
C SER A 141 -9.39 0.81 4.51
N LEU A 142 -8.87 1.90 3.96
CA LEU A 142 -7.44 2.12 3.86
C LEU A 142 -6.89 2.60 5.20
N ILE A 143 -5.71 2.11 5.57
CA ILE A 143 -4.98 2.63 6.73
C ILE A 143 -3.61 3.11 6.27
N ASP A 144 -3.13 4.14 6.95
CA ASP A 144 -1.79 4.69 6.76
C ASP A 144 -1.35 5.30 8.10
N PHE A 145 -0.41 4.64 8.77
CA PHE A 145 0.11 5.10 10.06
C PHE A 145 0.89 6.41 9.91
N ARG A 146 1.50 6.65 8.74
CA ARG A 146 2.41 7.77 8.40
C ARG A 146 3.64 7.94 9.29
N ARG A 147 3.45 8.01 10.61
CA ARG A 147 4.54 8.01 11.59
C ARG A 147 5.36 6.72 11.46
N PRO A 148 6.68 6.78 11.64
CA PRO A 148 7.47 5.57 11.74
C PRO A 148 7.02 4.74 12.94
N ILE A 149 6.87 3.45 12.71
CA ILE A 149 6.46 2.47 13.71
C ILE A 149 7.43 1.29 13.83
N GLY A 150 8.42 1.18 12.94
CA GLY A 150 9.42 0.16 13.07
C GLY A 150 10.66 0.39 12.21
N VAL A 151 11.68 -0.41 12.47
CA VAL A 151 12.97 -0.36 11.79
C VAL A 151 13.51 -1.77 11.63
N ILE A 152 14.18 -2.05 10.52
CA ILE A 152 14.98 -3.26 10.34
C ILE A 152 16.44 -2.86 10.58
N PRO A 153 16.99 -3.05 11.79
CA PRO A 153 18.35 -2.60 12.07
C PRO A 153 19.39 -3.49 11.39
N SER A 154 20.44 -2.89 10.83
CA SER A 154 21.62 -3.63 10.41
C SER A 154 22.39 -4.19 11.61
N LEU A 155 23.00 -5.36 11.45
CA LEU A 155 23.99 -5.86 12.39
C LEU A 155 25.23 -4.95 12.35
N ALA A 156 25.76 -4.61 13.52
CA ALA A 156 26.97 -3.79 13.61
C ALA A 156 28.15 -4.47 12.90
N ILE A 157 28.90 -3.72 12.08
CA ILE A 157 30.06 -4.22 11.32
C ILE A 157 31.15 -4.86 12.19
N HIS A 158 31.25 -4.48 13.47
CA HIS A 158 32.17 -5.10 14.41
C HIS A 158 31.88 -6.59 14.65
N LEU A 159 30.61 -6.98 14.49
CA LEU A 159 30.09 -8.34 14.62
C LEU A 159 29.96 -9.05 13.26
N ASP A 160 30.02 -8.31 12.15
CA ASP A 160 30.06 -8.83 10.77
C ASP A 160 31.08 -8.05 9.92
N ARG A 161 32.36 -8.45 10.05
CA ARG A 161 33.48 -7.72 9.44
C ARG A 161 33.53 -7.83 7.91
N GLU A 162 32.85 -8.82 7.34
CA GLU A 162 32.90 -9.12 5.90
C GLU A 162 31.66 -8.60 5.15
N VAL A 163 30.73 -7.92 5.84
CA VAL A 163 29.46 -7.41 5.28
C VAL A 163 29.65 -6.55 4.02
N ASN A 164 30.75 -5.81 3.91
CA ASN A 164 31.04 -4.95 2.76
C ASN A 164 31.57 -5.73 1.54
N LYS A 165 32.03 -6.98 1.72
CA LYS A 165 32.49 -7.83 0.62
C LYS A 165 31.41 -8.79 0.16
N ASN A 166 30.71 -9.43 1.10
CA ASN A 166 29.67 -10.41 0.83
C ASN A 166 28.53 -10.25 1.85
N ARG A 167 27.48 -9.51 1.47
CA ARG A 167 26.26 -9.42 2.28
C ARG A 167 25.23 -10.43 1.80
N SER A 168 25.00 -11.48 2.57
CA SER A 168 23.80 -12.32 2.44
C SER A 168 22.70 -11.77 3.34
N ILE A 169 21.46 -11.75 2.85
CA ILE A 169 20.29 -11.33 3.62
C ILE A 169 19.29 -12.47 3.56
N ASN A 170 19.02 -13.09 4.71
CA ASN A 170 17.97 -14.07 4.85
C ASN A 170 16.63 -13.35 5.04
N LYS A 171 15.72 -13.53 4.08
CA LYS A 171 14.41 -12.87 4.04
C LYS A 171 13.54 -13.17 5.27
N GLN A 172 13.74 -14.32 5.94
CA GLN A 172 12.91 -14.77 7.05
C GLN A 172 13.46 -14.34 8.42
N THR A 173 14.78 -14.30 8.57
CA THR A 173 15.42 -14.02 9.87
C THR A 173 15.91 -12.58 9.99
N ASP A 174 16.32 -11.96 8.89
CA ASP A 174 17.05 -10.68 8.92
C ASP A 174 16.15 -9.49 8.55
N LEU A 175 15.08 -9.72 7.78
CA LEU A 175 14.11 -8.69 7.38
C LEU A 175 12.93 -8.60 8.35
N VAL A 176 13.18 -8.59 9.66
CA VAL A 176 12.10 -8.54 10.64
C VAL A 176 12.12 -7.22 11.39
N PRO A 177 11.21 -6.28 11.05
CA PRO A 177 11.10 -5.00 11.74
C PRO A 177 10.92 -5.16 13.25
N ILE A 178 11.69 -4.38 14.00
CA ILE A 178 11.49 -4.12 15.43
C ILE A 178 10.51 -2.95 15.55
N VAL A 179 9.52 -3.10 16.42
CA VAL A 179 8.40 -2.14 16.58
C VAL A 179 8.46 -1.42 17.92
N MET A 180 8.66 -2.17 19.01
CA MET A 180 8.75 -1.61 20.37
C MET A 180 9.48 -2.56 21.32
N LEU A 181 9.91 -2.03 22.46
CA LEU A 181 10.37 -2.82 23.60
C LEU A 181 9.15 -3.33 24.39
N MET A 182 9.24 -4.56 24.88
CA MET A 182 8.21 -5.26 25.65
C MET A 182 8.74 -5.54 27.06
N GLU A 183 7.97 -5.17 28.08
CA GLU A 183 8.27 -5.51 29.49
C GLU A 183 7.77 -6.90 29.86
N GLU A 184 6.65 -7.32 29.26
CA GLU A 184 6.04 -8.63 29.44
C GLU A 184 6.11 -9.43 28.12
N ASP A 185 6.23 -10.75 28.23
CA ASP A 185 6.18 -11.66 27.07
C ASP A 185 4.73 -11.91 26.61
N ARG A 186 3.99 -10.82 26.40
CA ARG A 186 2.59 -10.81 25.95
C ARG A 186 2.46 -10.00 24.67
N LEU A 187 2.11 -10.68 23.58
CA LEU A 187 1.87 -10.00 22.30
C LEU A 187 0.68 -9.04 22.41
N PRO A 188 0.81 -7.80 21.92
CA PRO A 188 -0.35 -6.94 21.74
C PRO A 188 -1.25 -7.50 20.64
N ASP A 189 -2.55 -7.29 20.77
CA ASP A 189 -3.50 -7.68 19.75
C ASP A 189 -3.42 -6.70 18.57
N LEU A 190 -2.92 -7.19 17.43
CA LEU A 190 -2.80 -6.40 16.21
C LEU A 190 -4.17 -5.89 15.74
N ASN A 191 -5.25 -6.65 15.94
CA ASN A 191 -6.59 -6.22 15.53
C ASN A 191 -7.02 -4.99 16.32
N VAL A 192 -6.69 -4.92 17.61
CA VAL A 192 -6.96 -3.74 18.45
C VAL A 192 -6.16 -2.55 17.95
N ILE A 193 -4.87 -2.74 17.64
CA ILE A 193 -4.02 -1.66 17.10
C ILE A 193 -4.57 -1.14 15.75
N LEU A 194 -4.99 -2.03 14.85
CA LEU A 194 -5.57 -1.66 13.56
C LEU A 194 -6.90 -0.95 13.73
N LEU A 195 -7.74 -1.39 14.67
CA LEU A 195 -9.02 -0.74 14.99
C LEU A 195 -8.81 0.67 15.55
N GLU A 196 -7.85 0.86 16.46
CA GLU A 196 -7.48 2.19 16.95
C GLU A 196 -7.00 3.10 15.83
N GLN A 197 -6.18 2.57 14.91
CA GLN A 197 -5.71 3.34 13.76
C GLN A 197 -6.86 3.73 12.82
N LEU A 198 -7.79 2.79 12.56
CA LEU A 198 -9.00 3.08 11.78
C LEU A 198 -9.82 4.19 12.44
N ALA A 199 -10.07 4.11 13.76
CA ALA A 199 -10.83 5.12 14.49
C ALA A 199 -10.15 6.51 14.49
N ARG A 200 -8.82 6.56 14.44
CA ARG A 200 -8.07 7.83 14.28
C ARG A 200 -8.20 8.43 12.88
N GLN A 201 -8.20 7.60 11.84
CA GLN A 201 -8.27 8.07 10.45
C GLN A 201 -9.70 8.39 10.00
N TYR A 202 -10.68 7.67 10.55
CA TYR A 202 -12.11 7.81 10.25
C TYR A 202 -12.89 7.99 11.55
N PRO A 203 -12.79 9.16 12.21
CA PRO A 203 -13.60 9.45 13.39
C PRO A 203 -15.09 9.47 13.00
N ALA A 204 -15.93 9.00 13.92
CA ALA A 204 -17.38 8.99 13.78
C ALA A 204 -17.98 10.41 13.75
#